data_AF-A0ABD0PLM6-F1
#
_entry.id   AF-A0ABD0PLM6-F1
#
_cell.length_a   1.000
_cell.length_b   1.000
_cell.length_c   1.000
_cell.angle_alpha   90.00
_cell.angle_beta   90.00
_cell.angle_gamma   90.00
#
_symmetry.space_group_name_H-M   'P 1'
#
loop_
_entity.id
_entity.type
_entity.pdbx_description
1 polymer ?
#
loop_
_entity_poly.entity_id
_entity_poly.type
_entity_poly.pdbx_seq_one_letter_code
_entity_poly.pdbx_strand_id
1 'polypeptide(L)'
;PDNWREIVNKKLHFPPELIPAIQEGNMASVDSLLSLGDGIIRQLDESEDRLWREALNLSIRLGSEDIMTSLLLGVKFDFRQIHEALLVAVDTNQPRFVKHLLDRLDQEKGNKMDVRSFSMAIFDHSIDDSQFAPGVTPLTLACQKDLYEIVTMLTQRGHDIPLPHAISCTCLECRNGRQYDLLKFSLSRINTYRGIASRAYLSITSEDAMLAAFHLSRELRKLSKKEPEFK
;
A
#
# COMPACT_ATOMS: atom_id res chain seq x y z
N PRO A 1 28.95 30.21 -5.55
CA PRO A 1 27.47 30.29 -5.38
C PRO A 1 26.68 29.25 -6.20
N ASP A 2 27.30 28.55 -7.16
CA ASP A 2 26.62 27.61 -8.06
C ASP A 2 26.62 26.13 -7.63
N ASN A 3 27.43 25.75 -6.63
CA ASN A 3 27.66 24.35 -6.28
C ASN A 3 26.46 23.65 -5.59
N TRP A 4 25.55 24.41 -4.97
CA TRP A 4 24.40 23.82 -4.26
C TRP A 4 23.32 23.33 -5.23
N ARG A 5 23.17 23.95 -6.41
CA ARG A 5 22.17 23.57 -7.41
C ARG A 5 22.51 22.26 -8.12
N GLU A 6 23.80 21.96 -8.27
CA GLU A 6 24.25 20.68 -8.85
C GLU A 6 24.08 19.50 -7.88
N ILE A 7 24.30 19.73 -6.58
CA ILE A 7 24.11 18.68 -5.54
C ILE A 7 22.62 18.34 -5.38
N VAL A 8 21.74 19.34 -5.40
CA VAL A 8 20.28 19.14 -5.23
C VAL A 8 19.63 18.42 -6.42
N ASN A 9 20.26 18.44 -7.60
CA ASN A 9 19.74 17.78 -8.81
C ASN A 9 20.41 16.42 -9.10
N LYS A 10 21.39 15.98 -8.31
CA LYS A 10 22.02 14.68 -8.51
C LYS A 10 21.15 13.61 -7.85
N LYS A 11 20.43 12.85 -8.68
CA LYS A 11 19.70 11.66 -8.24
C LYS A 11 20.67 10.70 -7.54
N LEU A 12 20.22 10.11 -6.43
CA LEU A 12 20.97 9.08 -5.74
C LEU A 12 20.83 7.76 -6.50
N HIS A 13 21.96 7.22 -6.95
CA HIS A 13 22.02 5.87 -7.48
C HIS A 13 22.03 4.84 -6.35
N PHE A 14 21.45 3.68 -6.60
CA PHE A 14 21.33 2.60 -5.65
C PHE A 14 22.71 2.02 -5.28
N PRO A 15 23.15 2.09 -4.01
CA PRO A 15 24.40 1.48 -3.61
C PRO A 15 24.28 -0.06 -3.62
N PRO A 16 25.12 -0.80 -4.37
CA PRO A 16 24.99 -2.25 -4.48
C PRO A 16 25.17 -2.98 -3.13
N GLU A 17 25.91 -2.38 -2.19
CA GLU A 17 26.13 -2.90 -0.84
C GLU A 17 24.93 -2.70 0.10
N LEU A 18 23.92 -1.92 -0.31
CA LEU A 18 22.79 -1.57 0.55
C LEU A 18 21.94 -2.79 0.92
N ILE A 19 21.60 -3.66 -0.05
CA ILE A 19 20.81 -4.87 0.23
C ILE A 19 21.57 -5.82 1.18
N PRO A 20 22.84 -6.20 0.93
CA PRO A 20 23.61 -6.99 1.89
C PRO A 20 23.68 -6.35 3.28
N ALA A 21 23.93 -5.04 3.37
CA ALA A 21 23.97 -4.34 4.65
C ALA A 21 22.65 -4.42 5.42
N ILE A 22 21.51 -4.35 4.72
CA ILE A 22 20.19 -4.53 5.30
C ILE A 22 19.99 -5.98 5.79
N GLN A 23 20.39 -6.97 4.99
CA GLN A 23 20.29 -8.39 5.35
C GLN A 23 21.11 -8.74 6.59
N GLU A 24 22.30 -8.14 6.72
CA GLU A 24 23.20 -8.32 7.87
C GLU A 24 22.76 -7.51 9.10
N GLY A 25 21.79 -6.60 8.96
CA GLY A 25 21.39 -5.69 10.04
C GLY A 25 22.44 -4.63 10.39
N ASN A 26 23.36 -4.33 9.45
CA ASN A 26 24.48 -3.44 9.69
C ASN A 26 24.08 -1.96 9.53
N MET A 27 23.52 -1.39 10.60
CA MET A 27 23.08 0.01 10.67
C MET A 27 24.15 1.01 10.26
N ALA A 28 25.39 0.84 10.73
CA ALA A 28 26.47 1.78 10.44
C ALA A 28 26.80 1.83 8.94
N SER A 29 26.74 0.68 8.26
CA SER A 29 26.89 0.62 6.81
C SER A 29 25.70 1.27 6.10
N VAL A 30 24.46 1.02 6.52
CA VAL A 30 23.26 1.65 5.95
C VAL A 30 23.34 3.18 6.05
N ASP A 31 23.64 3.72 7.23
CA ASP A 31 23.75 5.17 7.47
C ASP A 31 24.86 5.82 6.65
N SER A 32 26.00 5.13 6.52
CA SER A 32 27.13 5.57 5.70
C SER A 32 26.76 5.62 4.21
N LEU A 33 26.13 4.56 3.70
CA LEU A 33 25.70 4.46 2.30
C LEU A 33 24.62 5.49 1.94
N LEU A 34 23.71 5.80 2.87
CA LEU A 34 22.70 6.84 2.71
C LEU A 34 23.23 8.24 3.00
N SER A 35 24.44 8.35 3.57
CA SER A 35 25.08 9.61 3.94
C SER A 35 24.18 10.48 4.84
N LEU A 36 23.52 9.87 5.83
CA LEU A 36 22.50 10.50 6.69
C LEU A 36 23.02 11.71 7.50
N GLY A 37 24.34 11.89 7.60
CA GLY A 37 25.00 12.94 8.38
C GLY A 37 24.90 14.36 7.82
N ASP A 38 24.41 14.54 6.59
CA ASP A 38 24.26 15.87 5.97
C ASP A 38 22.84 16.45 6.08
N GLY A 39 21.87 15.66 6.55
CA GLY A 39 20.47 16.08 6.71
C GLY A 39 19.74 16.32 5.38
N ILE A 40 20.29 15.89 4.24
CA ILE A 40 19.72 16.09 2.91
C ILE A 40 18.90 14.87 2.51
N ILE A 41 17.60 15.06 2.27
CA ILE A 41 16.73 14.03 1.69
C ILE A 41 17.00 13.95 0.18
N ARG A 42 17.45 12.79 -0.29
CA ARG A 42 17.88 12.59 -1.69
C ARG A 42 16.71 12.17 -2.59
N GLN A 43 16.71 12.67 -3.83
CA GLN A 43 15.78 12.21 -4.86
C GLN A 43 16.31 10.92 -5.50
N LEU A 44 15.41 9.99 -5.82
CA LEU A 44 15.76 8.71 -6.42
C LEU A 44 15.89 8.78 -7.93
N ASP A 45 16.71 7.88 -8.48
CA ASP A 45 16.62 7.55 -9.90
C ASP A 45 15.49 6.56 -10.17
N GLU A 46 14.56 6.93 -11.04
CA GLU A 46 13.39 6.13 -11.40
C GLU A 46 13.78 4.83 -12.11
N SER A 47 14.96 4.79 -12.75
CA SER A 47 15.51 3.59 -13.39
C SER A 47 15.81 2.45 -12.40
N GLU A 48 15.97 2.77 -11.11
CA GLU A 48 16.34 1.85 -10.03
C GLU A 48 15.21 1.65 -9.01
N ASP A 49 13.98 2.05 -9.35
CA ASP A 49 12.80 1.97 -8.47
C ASP A 49 12.63 0.58 -7.82
N ARG A 50 12.81 -0.49 -8.60
CA ARG A 50 12.70 -1.88 -8.10
C ARG A 50 13.67 -2.18 -6.96
N LEU A 51 14.90 -1.67 -7.00
CA LEU A 51 15.91 -1.90 -5.97
C LEU A 51 15.57 -1.12 -4.69
N TRP A 52 15.11 0.12 -4.84
CA TRP A 52 14.67 0.94 -3.72
C TRP A 52 13.43 0.39 -3.01
N ARG A 53 12.44 -0.09 -3.77
CA ARG A 53 11.29 -0.84 -3.22
C ARG A 53 11.75 -2.08 -2.47
N GLU A 54 12.64 -2.86 -3.06
CA GLU A 54 13.14 -4.08 -2.41
C GLU A 54 13.89 -3.77 -1.11
N ALA A 55 14.73 -2.73 -1.08
CA ALA A 55 15.43 -2.32 0.14
C ALA A 55 14.45 -1.95 1.27
N LEU A 56 13.43 -1.15 0.96
CA LEU A 56 12.41 -0.75 1.93
C LEU A 56 11.58 -1.97 2.38
N ASN A 57 11.08 -2.77 1.45
CA ASN A 57 10.30 -3.97 1.74
C ASN A 57 11.09 -4.99 2.56
N LEU A 58 12.39 -5.14 2.28
CA LEU A 58 13.27 -6.04 3.01
C LEU A 58 13.48 -5.59 4.46
N SER A 59 13.67 -4.29 4.70
CA SER A 59 13.80 -3.76 6.07
C SER A 59 12.57 -4.09 6.93
N ILE A 60 11.38 -4.03 6.33
CA ILE A 60 10.11 -4.41 6.96
C ILE A 60 10.07 -5.91 7.18
N ARG A 61 10.36 -6.75 6.18
CA ARG A 61 10.34 -8.23 6.31
C ARG A 61 11.29 -8.73 7.40
N LEU A 62 12.43 -8.06 7.58
CA LEU A 62 13.41 -8.38 8.62
C LEU A 62 13.04 -7.80 10.00
N GLY A 63 12.01 -6.95 10.08
CA GLY A 63 11.56 -6.34 11.33
C GLY A 63 12.53 -5.30 11.90
N SER A 64 13.38 -4.70 11.06
CA SER A 64 14.33 -3.66 11.48
C SER A 64 13.74 -2.26 11.32
N GLU A 65 13.20 -1.73 12.42
CA GLU A 65 12.55 -0.41 12.46
C GLU A 65 13.58 0.71 12.25
N ASP A 66 14.79 0.54 12.79
CA ASP A 66 15.89 1.51 12.65
C ASP A 66 16.36 1.64 11.20
N ILE A 67 16.51 0.51 10.48
CA ILE A 67 16.88 0.51 9.06
C ILE A 67 15.80 1.18 8.22
N MET A 68 14.53 0.81 8.43
CA MET A 68 13.42 1.44 7.72
C MET A 68 13.41 2.95 7.95
N THR A 69 13.57 3.38 9.21
CA THR A 69 13.60 4.81 9.56
C THR A 69 14.75 5.53 8.85
N SER A 70 15.93 4.91 8.81
CA SER A 70 17.11 5.48 8.14
C SER A 70 16.90 5.62 6.63
N LEU A 71 16.27 4.62 5.99
CA LEU A 71 15.86 4.70 4.59
C LEU A 71 14.90 5.87 4.35
N LEU A 72 13.84 5.98 5.17
CA LEU A 72 12.82 7.03 5.04
C LEU A 72 13.36 8.45 5.32
N LEU A 73 14.44 8.57 6.09
CA LEU A 73 15.12 9.85 6.38
C LEU A 73 16.12 10.23 5.28
N GLY A 74 16.88 9.28 4.75
CA GLY A 74 17.93 9.55 3.76
C GLY A 74 17.39 9.77 2.35
N VAL A 75 16.23 9.19 2.05
CA VAL A 75 15.70 9.08 0.70
C VAL A 75 14.23 9.50 0.64
N LYS A 76 13.87 10.25 -0.39
CA LYS A 76 12.48 10.56 -0.69
C LYS A 76 11.85 9.43 -1.49
N PHE A 77 11.06 8.60 -0.82
CA PHE A 77 10.19 7.63 -1.48
C PHE A 77 8.94 8.32 -2.04
N ASP A 78 8.47 7.85 -3.19
CA ASP A 78 7.19 8.29 -3.73
C ASP A 78 6.02 7.56 -3.05
N PHE A 79 4.80 8.02 -3.34
CA PHE A 79 3.59 7.44 -2.78
C PHE A 79 3.43 5.94 -3.12
N ARG A 80 3.88 5.49 -4.30
CA ARG A 80 3.73 4.10 -4.74
C ARG A 80 4.63 3.18 -3.93
N GLN A 81 5.88 3.58 -3.73
CA GLN A 81 6.86 2.86 -2.93
C GLN A 81 6.40 2.73 -1.47
N ILE A 82 5.89 3.83 -0.88
CA ILE A 82 5.34 3.79 0.49
C ILE A 82 4.06 2.93 0.57
N HIS A 83 3.20 2.98 -0.44
CA HIS A 83 1.99 2.15 -0.47
C HIS A 83 2.33 0.66 -0.55
N GLU A 84 3.29 0.26 -1.38
CA GLU A 84 3.73 -1.13 -1.46
C GLU A 84 4.38 -1.59 -0.14
N ALA A 85 5.24 -0.76 0.45
CA ALA A 85 5.82 -1.02 1.77
C ALA A 85 4.75 -1.20 2.85
N LEU A 86 3.67 -0.40 2.81
CA LEU A 86 2.53 -0.53 3.71
C LEU A 86 1.80 -1.86 3.50
N LEU A 87 1.60 -2.30 2.25
CA LEU A 87 1.04 -3.63 1.96
C LEU A 87 1.94 -4.75 2.51
N VAL A 88 3.26 -4.65 2.38
CA VAL A 88 4.22 -5.61 2.97
C VAL A 88 4.14 -5.63 4.50
N ALA A 89 4.05 -4.46 5.14
CA ALA A 89 3.90 -4.37 6.60
C ALA A 89 2.60 -5.03 7.09
N VAL A 90 1.51 -4.86 6.35
CA VAL A 90 0.23 -5.54 6.64
C VAL A 90 0.34 -7.04 6.39
N ASP A 91 0.94 -7.46 5.27
CA ASP A 91 1.08 -8.88 4.92
C ASP A 91 1.91 -9.66 5.94
N THR A 92 2.95 -9.02 6.48
CA THR A 92 3.82 -9.56 7.53
C THR A 92 3.25 -9.38 8.95
N ASN A 93 2.07 -8.78 9.10
CA ASN A 93 1.41 -8.51 10.39
C ASN A 93 2.27 -7.71 11.37
N GLN A 94 2.82 -6.59 10.91
CA GLN A 94 3.72 -5.74 11.70
C GLN A 94 3.09 -4.37 11.99
N PRO A 95 2.25 -4.24 13.04
CA PRO A 95 1.47 -3.03 13.31
C PRO A 95 2.33 -1.80 13.60
N ARG A 96 3.55 -1.96 14.14
CA ARG A 96 4.49 -0.85 14.36
C ARG A 96 4.93 -0.19 13.06
N PHE A 97 5.31 -1.00 12.08
CA PHE A 97 5.69 -0.55 10.74
C PHE A 97 4.51 0.10 10.01
N VAL A 98 3.32 -0.51 10.11
CA VAL A 98 2.08 0.08 9.59
C VAL A 98 1.86 1.48 10.17
N LYS A 99 1.97 1.64 11.49
CA LYS A 99 1.79 2.93 12.15
C LYS A 99 2.82 3.96 11.65
N HIS A 100 4.09 3.58 11.59
CA HIS A 100 5.18 4.48 11.18
C HIS A 100 4.98 4.96 9.72
N LEU A 101 4.62 4.06 8.81
CA LEU A 101 4.35 4.39 7.41
C LEU A 101 3.10 5.28 7.25
N LEU A 102 2.05 5.04 8.03
CA LEU A 102 0.87 5.91 8.07
C LEU A 102 1.21 7.31 8.59
N ASP A 103 1.96 7.41 9.68
CA ASP A 103 2.41 8.69 10.24
C ASP A 103 3.26 9.47 9.21
N ARG A 104 4.08 8.78 8.42
CA ARG A 104 4.82 9.39 7.30
C ARG A 104 3.91 9.92 6.20
N LEU A 105 2.90 9.14 5.80
CA LEU A 105 1.92 9.57 4.80
C LEU A 105 1.12 10.80 5.26
N ASP A 106 0.77 10.86 6.54
CA ASP A 106 0.06 11.99 7.16
C ASP A 106 0.93 13.26 7.19
N GLN A 107 2.25 13.12 7.39
CA GLN A 107 3.19 14.25 7.36
C GLN A 107 3.36 14.84 5.95
N GLU A 108 3.40 13.99 4.92
CA GLU A 108 3.55 14.45 3.53
C GLU A 108 2.25 15.04 2.97
N LYS A 109 1.10 14.64 3.51
CA LYS A 109 -0.22 15.09 3.07
C LYS A 109 -0.83 16.02 4.12
N GLY A 110 -0.78 17.32 3.89
CA GLY A 110 -1.59 18.27 4.67
C GLY A 110 -3.08 17.88 4.66
N ASN A 111 -3.56 17.24 5.72
CA ASN A 111 -4.93 17.00 6.18
C ASN A 111 -6.03 16.63 5.14
N LYS A 112 -5.69 16.11 3.95
CA LYS A 112 -6.66 15.68 2.94
C LYS A 112 -6.18 14.43 2.22
N MET A 113 -6.39 13.28 2.82
CA MET A 113 -6.39 12.04 2.07
C MET A 113 -7.81 11.81 1.55
N ASP A 114 -8.01 11.97 0.25
CA ASP A 114 -9.16 11.36 -0.41
C ASP A 114 -8.82 9.88 -0.60
N VAL A 115 -9.58 9.00 0.04
CA VAL A 115 -9.47 7.53 -0.04
C VAL A 115 -9.42 7.06 -1.50
N ARG A 116 -9.91 7.88 -2.45
CA ARG A 116 -9.84 7.71 -3.90
C ARG A 116 -8.44 7.68 -4.50
N SER A 117 -7.40 8.20 -3.84
CA SER A 117 -6.03 8.11 -4.36
C SER A 117 -5.48 6.67 -4.37
N PHE A 118 -5.93 5.80 -3.46
CA PHE A 118 -5.55 4.39 -3.49
C PHE A 118 -6.32 3.62 -4.58
N SER A 119 -7.56 3.99 -4.87
CA SER A 119 -8.33 3.37 -5.95
C SER A 119 -7.85 3.78 -7.34
N MET A 120 -7.22 4.95 -7.49
CA MET A 120 -6.62 5.38 -8.76
C MET A 120 -5.31 4.66 -9.07
N ALA A 121 -4.56 4.21 -8.06
CA ALA A 121 -3.36 3.41 -8.25
C ALA A 121 -3.66 2.06 -8.93
N ILE A 122 -4.91 1.58 -8.91
CA ILE A 122 -5.31 0.28 -9.45
C ILE A 122 -5.04 0.15 -10.97
N PHE A 123 -4.97 1.27 -11.70
CA PHE A 123 -4.83 1.30 -13.16
C PHE A 123 -3.50 1.86 -13.66
N ASP A 124 -2.48 1.98 -12.80
CA ASP A 124 -1.14 2.42 -13.24
C ASP A 124 -0.29 1.19 -13.65
N HIS A 125 0.16 1.15 -14.90
CA HIS A 125 1.02 0.06 -15.43
C HIS A 125 2.34 -0.10 -14.67
N SER A 126 2.80 0.91 -13.93
CA SER A 126 4.00 0.79 -13.07
C SER A 126 3.79 -0.07 -11.81
N ILE A 127 2.57 -0.58 -11.61
CA ILE A 127 2.20 -1.53 -10.54
C ILE A 127 2.17 -2.97 -11.06
N ASP A 128 2.42 -3.22 -12.36
CA ASP A 128 2.48 -4.58 -12.91
C ASP A 128 3.62 -5.43 -12.32
N ASP A 129 4.61 -4.82 -11.67
CA ASP A 129 5.69 -5.50 -10.92
C ASP A 129 5.39 -5.66 -9.41
N SER A 130 4.21 -5.22 -8.93
CA SER A 130 3.84 -5.42 -7.52
C SER A 130 3.50 -6.88 -7.25
N GLN A 131 3.93 -7.38 -6.08
CA GLN A 131 3.57 -8.73 -5.62
C GLN A 131 2.09 -8.85 -5.22
N PHE A 132 1.38 -7.72 -5.06
CA PHE A 132 -0.01 -7.67 -4.62
C PHE A 132 -0.97 -7.61 -5.80
N ALA A 133 -2.11 -8.27 -5.67
CA ALA A 133 -3.15 -8.22 -6.69
C ALA A 133 -3.67 -6.79 -6.90
N PRO A 134 -4.05 -6.42 -8.13
CA PRO A 134 -4.61 -5.11 -8.41
C PRO A 134 -5.88 -4.88 -7.59
N GLY A 135 -6.00 -3.67 -7.06
CA GLY A 135 -7.12 -3.27 -6.21
C GLY A 135 -7.06 -3.73 -4.77
N VAL A 136 -5.97 -4.36 -4.35
CA VAL A 136 -5.70 -4.60 -2.94
C VAL A 136 -5.21 -3.30 -2.30
N THR A 137 -5.99 -2.80 -1.36
CA THR A 137 -5.61 -1.72 -0.43
C THR A 137 -5.11 -2.32 0.89
N PRO A 138 -4.35 -1.57 1.72
CA PRO A 138 -3.90 -2.03 3.03
C PRO A 138 -5.06 -2.48 3.93
N LEU A 139 -6.20 -1.77 3.90
CA LEU A 139 -7.38 -2.13 4.67
C LEU A 139 -8.01 -3.42 4.15
N THR A 140 -8.19 -3.57 2.83
CA THR A 140 -8.72 -4.84 2.28
C THR A 140 -7.81 -6.03 2.58
N LEU A 141 -6.48 -5.85 2.55
CA LEU A 141 -5.52 -6.91 2.86
C LEU A 141 -5.57 -7.29 4.34
N ALA A 142 -5.59 -6.30 5.25
CA ALA A 142 -5.72 -6.52 6.68
C ALA A 142 -7.03 -7.24 7.02
N CYS A 143 -8.13 -6.86 6.35
CA CYS A 143 -9.43 -7.51 6.49
C CYS A 143 -9.38 -8.96 6.03
N GLN A 144 -8.80 -9.25 4.87
CA GLN A 144 -8.69 -10.61 4.33
C GLN A 144 -7.83 -11.54 5.20
N LYS A 145 -6.88 -10.98 5.96
CA LYS A 145 -6.03 -11.70 6.91
C LYS A 145 -6.56 -11.69 8.34
N ASP A 146 -7.76 -11.14 8.58
CA ASP A 146 -8.40 -10.97 9.89
C ASP A 146 -7.49 -10.29 10.95
N LEU A 147 -6.74 -9.26 10.55
CA LEU A 147 -5.80 -8.53 11.41
C LEU A 147 -6.50 -7.40 12.17
N TYR A 148 -7.24 -7.71 13.23
CA TYR A 148 -8.11 -6.77 13.98
C TYR A 148 -7.42 -5.48 14.43
N GLU A 149 -6.17 -5.56 14.93
CA GLU A 149 -5.41 -4.38 15.38
C GLU A 149 -5.14 -3.43 14.21
N ILE A 150 -4.66 -3.95 13.08
CA ILE A 150 -4.35 -3.17 11.88
C ILE A 150 -5.64 -2.63 11.24
N VAL A 151 -6.70 -3.44 11.17
CA VAL A 151 -8.01 -2.99 10.65
C VAL A 151 -8.55 -1.83 11.49
N THR A 152 -8.46 -1.93 12.82
CA THR A 152 -8.87 -0.85 13.73
C THR A 152 -8.02 0.40 13.52
N MET A 153 -6.69 0.25 13.43
CA MET A 153 -5.77 1.35 13.20
C MET A 153 -6.06 2.11 11.89
N LEU A 154 -6.31 1.38 10.80
CA LEU A 154 -6.63 1.96 9.50
C LEU A 154 -8.01 2.63 9.53
N THR A 155 -9.01 1.98 10.12
CA THR A 155 -10.37 2.54 10.23
C THR A 155 -10.40 3.82 11.08
N GLN A 156 -9.65 3.87 12.19
CA GLN A 156 -9.52 5.07 13.04
C GLN A 156 -8.85 6.24 12.32
N ARG A 157 -8.00 5.97 11.32
CA ARG A 157 -7.44 6.99 10.42
C ARG A 157 -8.36 7.36 9.26
N GLY A 158 -9.59 6.87 9.23
CA GLY A 158 -10.58 7.21 8.22
C GLY A 158 -10.45 6.43 6.91
N HIS A 159 -9.67 5.35 6.89
CA HIS A 159 -9.70 4.41 5.77
C HIS A 159 -11.01 3.61 5.81
N ASP A 160 -11.66 3.48 4.65
CA ASP A 160 -12.91 2.74 4.49
C ASP A 160 -12.84 1.88 3.23
N ILE A 161 -13.62 0.80 3.17
CA ILE A 161 -13.73 -0.03 1.97
C ILE A 161 -14.99 0.39 1.21
N PRO A 162 -14.86 1.08 0.06
CA PRO A 162 -16.02 1.53 -0.69
C PRO A 162 -16.80 0.33 -1.24
N LEU A 163 -18.13 0.40 -1.09
CA LEU A 163 -19.02 -0.61 -1.68
C LEU A 163 -18.86 -0.64 -3.20
N PRO A 164 -18.61 -1.81 -3.81
CA PRO A 164 -18.50 -1.90 -5.25
C PRO A 164 -19.78 -1.48 -5.95
N HIS A 165 -19.64 -0.80 -7.09
CA HIS A 165 -20.78 -0.48 -7.94
C HIS A 165 -21.47 -1.75 -8.46
N ALA A 166 -22.76 -1.61 -8.77
CA ALA A 166 -23.51 -2.66 -9.44
C ALA A 166 -22.83 -3.10 -10.75
N ILE A 167 -22.95 -4.37 -11.10
CA ILE A 167 -22.38 -4.95 -12.33
C ILE A 167 -22.82 -4.19 -13.59
N SER A 168 -24.06 -3.69 -13.60
CA SER A 168 -24.61 -2.91 -14.72
C SER A 168 -24.29 -1.41 -14.67
N CYS A 169 -23.43 -0.95 -13.75
CA CYS A 169 -23.07 0.46 -13.65
C CYS A 169 -22.36 0.95 -14.92
N THR A 170 -22.72 2.16 -15.37
CA THR A 170 -22.20 2.82 -16.58
C THR A 170 -21.48 4.13 -16.27
N CYS A 171 -21.12 4.39 -15.00
CA CYS A 171 -20.33 5.58 -14.66
C CYS A 171 -18.96 5.56 -15.37
N LEU A 172 -18.34 6.73 -15.48
CA LEU A 172 -17.06 6.90 -16.18
C LEU A 172 -15.98 5.97 -15.60
N GLU A 173 -15.89 5.85 -14.27
CA GLU A 173 -14.91 4.99 -13.58
C GLU A 173 -15.09 3.51 -13.93
N CYS A 174 -16.32 2.98 -13.84
CA CYS A 174 -16.60 1.58 -14.17
C CYS A 174 -16.42 1.30 -15.66
N ARG A 175 -16.81 2.25 -16.54
CA ARG A 175 -16.61 2.11 -17.98
C ARG A 175 -15.13 2.06 -18.33
N ASN A 176 -14.35 2.99 -17.79
CA ASN A 176 -12.92 3.07 -18.03
C ASN A 176 -12.20 1.84 -17.47
N GLY A 177 -12.50 1.42 -16.24
CA GLY A 177 -11.89 0.24 -15.63
C GLY A 177 -12.11 -1.05 -16.44
N ARG A 178 -13.34 -1.26 -16.94
CA ARG A 178 -13.65 -2.41 -17.81
C ARG A 178 -12.97 -2.36 -19.17
N GLN A 179 -12.88 -1.17 -19.76
CA GLN A 179 -12.25 -0.99 -21.07
C GLN A 179 -10.72 -1.10 -20.99
N TYR A 180 -10.14 -0.68 -19.87
CA TYR A 180 -8.71 -0.75 -19.62
C TYR A 180 -8.25 -2.18 -19.38
N ASP A 181 -8.80 -2.86 -18.36
CA ASP A 181 -8.50 -4.26 -18.08
C ASP A 181 -9.67 -4.91 -17.32
N LEU A 182 -10.47 -5.67 -18.05
CA LEU A 182 -11.66 -6.33 -17.50
C LEU A 182 -11.33 -7.35 -16.39
N LEU A 183 -10.18 -8.04 -16.50
CA LEU A 183 -9.79 -9.07 -15.54
C LEU A 183 -9.33 -8.41 -14.24
N LYS A 184 -8.46 -7.39 -14.31
CA LYS A 184 -8.01 -6.63 -13.13
C LYS A 184 -9.18 -5.91 -12.46
N PHE A 185 -10.09 -5.34 -13.24
CA PHE A 185 -11.30 -4.70 -12.71
C PHE A 185 -12.17 -5.70 -11.93
N SER A 186 -12.37 -6.90 -12.50
CA SER A 186 -13.16 -7.95 -11.84
C SER A 186 -12.46 -8.51 -10.59
N LEU A 187 -11.14 -8.69 -10.64
CA LEU A 187 -10.33 -9.15 -9.51
C LEU A 187 -10.32 -8.13 -8.37
N SER A 188 -10.15 -6.84 -8.68
CA SER A 188 -10.25 -5.73 -7.72
C SER A 188 -11.59 -5.75 -6.98
N ARG A 189 -12.68 -5.93 -7.71
CA ARG A 189 -14.04 -5.97 -7.12
C ARG A 189 -14.22 -7.17 -6.19
N ILE A 190 -13.70 -8.35 -6.56
CA ILE A 190 -13.76 -9.53 -5.70
C ILE A 190 -12.91 -9.34 -4.44
N ASN A 191 -11.72 -8.77 -4.57
CA ASN A 191 -10.87 -8.44 -3.42
C ASN A 191 -11.57 -7.44 -2.48
N THR A 192 -12.32 -6.50 -3.03
CA THR A 192 -13.15 -5.55 -2.26
C THR A 192 -14.25 -6.30 -1.50
N TYR A 193 -15.02 -7.16 -2.17
CA TYR A 193 -16.05 -7.97 -1.52
C TYR A 193 -15.49 -8.91 -0.45
N ARG A 194 -14.31 -9.51 -0.68
CA ARG A 194 -13.61 -10.31 0.33
C ARG A 194 -13.22 -9.49 1.56
N GLY A 195 -12.81 -8.24 1.37
CA GLY A 195 -12.54 -7.31 2.47
C GLY A 195 -13.80 -7.00 3.28
N ILE A 196 -14.90 -6.60 2.61
CA ILE A 196 -16.16 -6.25 3.28
C ILE A 196 -16.81 -7.46 3.98
N ALA A 197 -16.65 -8.65 3.40
CA ALA A 197 -17.17 -9.89 3.98
C ALA A 197 -16.30 -10.49 5.08
N SER A 198 -15.15 -9.87 5.40
CA SER A 198 -14.26 -10.42 6.42
C SER A 198 -14.83 -10.22 7.82
N ARG A 199 -14.42 -11.10 8.74
CA ARG A 199 -14.89 -11.06 10.13
C ARG A 199 -14.36 -9.80 10.82
N ALA A 200 -13.08 -9.51 10.62
CA ALA A 200 -12.47 -8.30 11.16
C ALA A 200 -13.21 -7.03 10.73
N TYR A 201 -13.56 -6.91 9.43
CA TYR A 201 -14.28 -5.75 8.95
C TYR A 201 -15.67 -5.65 9.58
N LEU A 202 -16.50 -6.69 9.48
CA LEU A 202 -17.86 -6.70 10.01
C LEU A 202 -17.90 -6.44 11.52
N SER A 203 -16.97 -6.99 12.29
CA SER A 203 -16.92 -6.78 13.74
C SER A 203 -16.49 -5.38 14.16
N ILE A 204 -15.71 -4.67 13.33
CA ILE A 204 -15.18 -3.35 13.67
C ILE A 204 -16.07 -2.23 13.12
N THR A 205 -16.65 -2.40 11.93
CA THR A 205 -17.38 -1.33 11.22
C THR A 205 -18.89 -1.40 11.35
N SER A 206 -19.47 -2.54 11.72
CA SER A 206 -20.92 -2.73 11.78
C SER A 206 -21.44 -2.75 13.22
N GLU A 207 -22.54 -2.03 13.49
CA GLU A 207 -23.23 -2.06 14.78
C GLU A 207 -23.84 -3.44 15.06
N ASP A 208 -24.48 -4.04 14.05
CA ASP A 208 -24.96 -5.43 14.08
C ASP A 208 -24.24 -6.25 13.00
N ALA A 209 -23.10 -6.82 13.37
CA ALA A 209 -22.28 -7.64 12.48
C ALA A 209 -23.02 -8.88 11.96
N MET A 210 -23.97 -9.42 12.73
CA MET A 210 -24.72 -10.62 12.33
C MET A 210 -25.71 -10.29 11.23
N LEU A 211 -26.49 -9.22 11.41
CA LEU A 211 -27.41 -8.73 10.39
C LEU A 211 -26.67 -8.32 9.11
N ALA A 212 -25.56 -7.61 9.24
CA ALA A 212 -24.72 -7.21 8.12
C ALA A 212 -24.20 -8.43 7.33
N ALA A 213 -23.70 -9.46 8.03
CA ALA A 213 -23.26 -10.71 7.41
C ALA A 213 -24.39 -11.40 6.62
N PHE A 214 -25.61 -11.46 7.16
CA PHE A 214 -26.76 -12.05 6.47
C PHE A 214 -27.15 -11.28 5.21
N HIS A 215 -27.16 -9.94 5.27
CA HIS A 215 -27.44 -9.11 4.09
C HIS A 215 -26.39 -9.31 3.00
N LEU A 216 -25.11 -9.26 3.37
CA LEU A 216 -24.00 -9.42 2.44
C LEU A 216 -23.97 -10.83 1.82
N SER A 217 -24.23 -11.87 2.61
CA SER A 217 -24.34 -13.25 2.11
C SER A 217 -25.43 -13.39 1.04
N ARG A 218 -26.60 -12.77 1.25
CA ARG A 218 -27.69 -12.76 0.27
C ARG A 218 -27.32 -12.01 -1.00
N GLU A 219 -26.57 -10.91 -0.88
CA GLU A 219 -26.09 -10.13 -2.01
C GLU A 219 -25.05 -10.90 -2.83
N LEU A 220 -24.02 -11.44 -2.19
CA LEU A 220 -22.97 -12.23 -2.83
C LEU A 220 -23.56 -13.45 -3.56
N ARG A 221 -24.57 -14.11 -2.99
CA ARG A 221 -25.28 -15.22 -3.65
C ARG A 221 -26.06 -14.79 -4.91
N LYS A 222 -26.50 -13.54 -5.00
CA LYS A 222 -27.11 -12.99 -6.22
C LYS A 222 -26.04 -12.64 -7.25
N LEU A 223 -24.92 -12.08 -6.80
CA LEU A 223 -23.80 -11.68 -7.67
C LEU A 223 -23.10 -12.90 -8.30
N SER A 224 -22.89 -13.99 -7.56
CA SER A 224 -22.28 -15.23 -8.09
C SER A 224 -23.07 -15.92 -9.20
N LYS A 225 -24.36 -15.56 -9.38
CA LYS A 225 -25.18 -16.02 -10.51
C LYS A 225 -25.02 -15.13 -11.74
N LYS A 226 -24.56 -13.89 -11.58
CA LYS A 226 -24.41 -12.89 -12.63
C LYS A 226 -22.98 -12.82 -13.19
N GLU A 227 -21.99 -13.17 -12.38
CA GLU A 227 -20.56 -13.14 -12.74
C GLU A 227 -19.97 -14.54 -12.65
N PRO A 228 -19.98 -15.32 -13.75
CA PRO A 228 -19.49 -16.69 -13.76
C PRO A 228 -17.96 -16.79 -13.67
N GLU A 229 -17.22 -15.71 -13.92
CA GLU A 229 -15.76 -15.70 -14.08
C GLU A 229 -15.01 -16.14 -12.81
N PHE A 230 -15.65 -16.08 -11.64
CA PHE A 230 -15.06 -16.39 -10.33
C PHE A 230 -16.01 -17.15 -9.41
N LYS A 231 -16.90 -17.95 -10.01
CA LYS A 231 -17.92 -18.71 -9.29
C LYS A 231 -17.33 -19.89 -8.50
#